data_AF-A0A4W6E5J3-F1
#
_entry.id   AF-A0A4W6E5J3-F1
#
_cell.length_a   1.000
_cell.length_b   1.000
_cell.length_c   1.000
_cell.angle_alpha   90.00
_cell.angle_beta   90.00
_cell.angle_gamma   90.00
#
_symmetry.space_group_name_H-M   'P 1'
#
loop_
_entity.id
_entity.type
_entity.pdbx_description
1 polymer ?
#
loop_
_entity_poly.entity_id
_entity_poly.type
_entity_poly.pdbx_seq_one_letter_code
_entity_poly.pdbx_strand_id
1 'polypeptide(L)'
;MFTRVIQFTVEDTQQLFSETGVASPLPVFLFPSELVFYSEQRNSHRRVLTLYNPYRFRISFKMLCTAPSLYRVVEAEGSVRAKSCVDLVVRHLDVSPRNWGRRDRFRMEVRGGGQVGEREIWAELRGGGEEGGGGGEQEEEERKRSNSPESSRVSISPSGLLTIVFLR
;
A
#
# COMPACT_ATOMS: atom_id res chain seq x y z
N MET A 1 1.58 19.52 4.98
CA MET A 1 1.99 18.83 3.74
C MET A 1 2.75 17.59 4.14
N PHE A 2 2.16 16.40 3.96
CA PHE A 2 2.86 15.15 4.29
C PHE A 2 3.57 14.67 3.03
N THR A 3 4.90 14.78 3.05
CA THR A 3 5.78 14.26 2.02
C THR A 3 6.00 12.78 2.30
N ARG A 4 5.27 11.88 1.63
CA ARG A 4 5.47 10.44 1.77
C ARG A 4 6.53 9.97 0.79
N VAL A 5 7.67 9.53 1.31
CA VAL A 5 8.79 8.96 0.53
C VAL A 5 8.60 7.44 0.47
N ILE A 6 8.36 6.90 -0.73
CA ILE A 6 8.26 5.46 -0.97
C ILE A 6 9.48 5.01 -1.78
N GLN A 7 10.27 4.09 -1.25
CA GLN A 7 11.45 3.55 -1.93
C GLN A 7 11.14 2.17 -2.53
N PHE A 8 11.57 1.94 -3.76
CA PHE A 8 11.49 0.67 -4.48
C PHE A 8 12.85 0.37 -5.08
N THR A 9 13.24 -0.90 -5.20
CA THR A 9 14.38 -1.32 -6.02
C THR A 9 13.92 -1.52 -7.47
N VAL A 10 14.59 -0.86 -8.41
CA VAL A 10 14.33 -0.83 -9.87
C VAL A 10 14.67 -2.17 -10.54
N GLU A 11 15.34 -3.08 -9.82
CA GLU A 11 15.71 -4.41 -10.33
C GLU A 11 14.50 -5.26 -10.74
N ASP A 12 13.30 -5.00 -10.21
CA ASP A 12 12.06 -5.69 -10.60
C ASP A 12 11.45 -5.21 -11.93
N THR A 13 11.93 -4.09 -12.49
CA THR A 13 11.33 -3.47 -13.69
C THR A 13 11.96 -3.90 -15.02
N GLN A 14 13.12 -4.58 -15.01
CA GLN A 14 13.87 -4.90 -16.25
C GLN A 14 13.92 -6.38 -16.65
N GLN A 15 13.35 -7.32 -15.88
CA GLN A 15 13.37 -8.76 -16.24
C GLN A 15 12.05 -9.31 -16.84
N LEU A 16 11.15 -8.46 -17.33
CA LEU A 16 9.81 -8.86 -17.81
C LEU A 16 9.71 -9.21 -19.30
N PHE A 17 10.83 -9.55 -19.95
CA PHE A 17 10.83 -10.23 -21.24
C PHE A 17 11.45 -11.61 -21.06
N SER A 18 10.68 -12.55 -20.51
CA SER A 18 11.06 -13.97 -20.54
C SER A 18 10.71 -14.52 -21.92
N GLU A 19 11.73 -14.95 -22.67
CA GLU A 19 11.66 -15.58 -24.00
C GLU A 19 11.04 -17.00 -24.01
N THR A 20 10.23 -17.33 -23.02
CA THR A 20 9.46 -18.58 -22.98
C THR A 20 7.98 -18.21 -22.94
N GLY A 21 7.17 -18.82 -23.81
CA GLY A 21 5.78 -18.47 -24.08
C GLY A 21 4.77 -18.68 -22.93
N VAL A 22 5.22 -18.53 -21.68
CA VAL A 22 4.39 -18.46 -20.48
C VAL A 22 4.33 -16.99 -20.08
N ALA A 23 3.16 -16.36 -20.22
CA ALA A 23 2.98 -14.98 -19.78
C ALA A 23 3.29 -14.89 -18.28
N SER A 24 4.36 -14.20 -17.91
CA SER A 24 4.71 -13.99 -16.50
C SER A 24 3.64 -13.11 -15.83
N PRO A 25 3.32 -13.36 -14.55
CA PRO A 25 2.32 -12.57 -13.85
C PRO A 25 2.82 -11.14 -13.67
N LEU A 26 1.88 -10.18 -13.74
CA LEU A 26 2.16 -8.76 -13.60
C LEU A 26 2.61 -8.42 -12.17
N PRO A 27 3.81 -7.85 -11.93
CA PRO A 27 4.20 -7.44 -10.58
C PRO A 27 3.27 -6.40 -9.96
N VAL A 28 3.08 -6.46 -8.63
CA VAL A 28 2.15 -5.59 -7.90
C VAL A 28 2.87 -4.77 -6.84
N PHE A 29 2.68 -3.47 -6.90
CA PHE A 29 3.45 -2.50 -6.14
C PHE A 29 2.59 -1.85 -5.04
N LEU A 30 2.60 -2.46 -3.85
CA LEU A 30 1.86 -2.04 -2.65
C LEU A 30 2.77 -1.51 -1.54
N PHE A 31 2.29 -0.47 -0.86
CA PHE A 31 2.98 0.18 0.26
C PHE A 31 2.01 0.62 1.34
N PRO A 32 2.30 0.37 2.63
CA PRO A 32 3.43 -0.42 3.15
C PRO A 32 3.34 -1.92 2.78
N SER A 33 4.43 -2.66 2.97
CA SER A 33 4.48 -4.13 2.74
C SER A 33 3.70 -4.94 3.79
N GLU A 34 3.31 -4.30 4.89
CA GLU A 34 2.47 -4.84 5.95
C GLU A 34 1.69 -3.72 6.64
N LEU A 35 0.54 -4.06 7.24
CA LEU A 35 -0.31 -3.14 7.97
C LEU A 35 -0.26 -3.46 9.46
N VAL A 36 0.29 -2.56 10.27
CA VAL A 36 0.32 -2.73 11.73
C VAL A 36 -0.68 -1.79 12.38
N PHE A 37 -1.60 -2.35 13.15
CA PHE A 37 -2.58 -1.66 13.98
C PHE A 37 -2.18 -1.84 15.45
N TYR A 38 -2.45 -0.83 16.28
CA TYR A 38 -2.19 -0.87 17.71
C TYR A 38 -3.48 -0.62 18.47
N SER A 39 -3.83 -1.49 19.41
CA SER A 39 -5.09 -1.41 20.16
C SER A 39 -5.29 -0.05 20.82
N GLU A 40 -4.25 0.45 21.48
CA GLU A 40 -4.28 1.70 22.25
C GLU A 40 -4.16 2.96 21.38
N GLN A 41 -3.75 2.84 20.11
CA GLN A 41 -3.52 4.00 19.24
C GLN A 41 -4.63 4.12 18.21
N ARG A 42 -5.65 4.93 18.50
CA ARG A 42 -6.81 5.14 17.60
C ARG A 42 -6.42 5.59 16.18
N ASN A 43 -5.35 6.37 16.04
CA ASN A 43 -4.83 6.80 14.74
C ASN A 43 -4.29 5.64 13.89
N SER A 44 -3.81 4.57 14.54
CA SER A 44 -3.35 3.37 13.85
C SER A 44 -4.49 2.54 13.27
N HIS A 45 -5.71 2.63 13.85
CA HIS A 45 -6.89 1.84 13.44
C HIS A 45 -7.31 2.13 12.00
N ARG A 46 -6.83 3.25 11.43
CA ARG A 46 -6.95 3.62 10.03
C ARG A 46 -5.55 3.64 9.40
N ARG A 47 -5.28 2.72 8.48
CA ARG A 47 -4.08 2.70 7.67
C ARG A 47 -4.38 3.01 6.21
N VAL A 48 -3.38 3.55 5.52
CA VAL A 48 -3.44 3.85 4.09
C VAL A 48 -2.48 2.91 3.38
N LEU A 49 -3.02 2.16 2.43
CA LEU A 49 -2.27 1.29 1.52
C LEU A 49 -2.27 1.90 0.12
N THR A 50 -1.10 2.21 -0.40
CA THR A 50 -0.90 2.79 -1.73
C THR A 50 -0.60 1.70 -2.74
N LEU A 51 -1.40 1.61 -3.80
CA LEU A 51 -1.09 0.83 -5.01
C LEU A 51 -0.49 1.76 -6.06
N TYR A 52 0.75 1.49 -6.48
CA TYR A 52 1.41 2.22 -7.55
C TYR A 52 1.35 1.43 -8.87
N ASN A 53 1.05 2.14 -9.96
CA ASN A 53 1.09 1.60 -11.31
C ASN A 53 2.32 2.14 -12.06
N PRO A 54 3.44 1.40 -12.12
CA PRO A 54 4.60 1.80 -12.90
C PRO A 54 4.42 1.56 -14.40
N TYR A 55 3.35 0.92 -14.84
CA TYR A 55 3.16 0.55 -16.24
C TYR A 55 2.73 1.75 -17.09
N ARG A 56 2.84 1.57 -18.41
CA ARG A 56 2.38 2.54 -19.42
C ARG A 56 0.90 2.36 -19.79
N PHE A 57 0.20 1.45 -19.13
CA PHE A 57 -1.22 1.16 -19.35
C PHE A 57 -2.01 1.28 -18.03
N ARG A 58 -3.34 1.42 -18.13
CA ARG A 58 -4.24 1.40 -16.98
C ARG A 58 -4.32 -0.02 -16.41
N ILE A 59 -4.23 -0.15 -15.09
CA ILE A 59 -4.52 -1.41 -14.39
C ILE A 59 -5.86 -1.30 -13.69
N SER A 60 -6.63 -2.39 -13.66
CA SER A 60 -7.78 -2.55 -12.77
C SER A 60 -7.34 -3.38 -11.58
N PHE A 61 -7.91 -3.14 -10.40
CA PHE A 61 -7.50 -3.82 -9.18
C PHE A 61 -8.69 -4.24 -8.31
N LYS A 62 -8.45 -5.24 -7.47
CA LYS A 62 -9.38 -5.70 -6.43
C LYS A 62 -8.60 -6.15 -5.20
N MET A 63 -9.04 -5.70 -4.03
CA MET A 63 -8.50 -6.06 -2.73
C MET A 63 -9.42 -7.08 -2.05
N LEU A 64 -8.84 -8.20 -1.62
CA LEU A 64 -9.50 -9.24 -0.83
C LEU A 64 -8.87 -9.30 0.57
N CYS A 65 -9.63 -9.77 1.56
CA CYS A 65 -9.18 -9.92 2.94
C CYS A 65 -9.70 -11.23 3.55
N THR A 66 -8.90 -11.88 4.39
CA THR A 66 -9.29 -13.13 5.07
C THR A 66 -10.26 -12.94 6.23
N ALA A 67 -10.38 -11.72 6.77
CA ALA A 67 -11.27 -11.40 7.89
C ALA A 67 -12.14 -10.17 7.61
N PRO A 68 -13.06 -10.23 6.63
CA PRO A 68 -13.88 -9.08 6.22
C PRO A 68 -14.82 -8.56 7.33
N SER A 69 -15.05 -9.32 8.39
CA SER A 69 -15.79 -8.86 9.59
C SER A 69 -14.97 -7.94 10.50
N LEU A 70 -13.63 -8.03 10.43
CA LEU A 70 -12.71 -7.25 11.26
C LEU A 70 -12.16 -6.03 10.55
N TYR A 71 -12.27 -5.97 9.23
CA TYR A 71 -11.72 -4.89 8.42
C TYR A 71 -12.74 -4.27 7.49
N ARG A 72 -12.64 -2.96 7.31
CA ARG A 72 -13.30 -2.24 6.22
C ARG A 72 -12.24 -1.65 5.30
N VAL A 73 -12.31 -2.00 4.02
CA VAL A 73 -11.50 -1.40 2.96
C VAL A 73 -12.37 -0.44 2.17
N VAL A 74 -12.03 0.85 2.18
CA VAL A 74 -12.68 1.85 1.33
C VAL A 74 -12.04 1.78 -0.05
N GLU A 75 -12.87 1.77 -1.10
CA GLU A 75 -12.42 1.64 -2.50
C GLU A 75 -11.63 0.34 -2.73
N ALA A 76 -12.17 -0.79 -2.26
CA ALA A 76 -11.54 -2.10 -2.39
C ALA A 76 -11.32 -2.54 -3.85
N GLU A 77 -12.01 -1.93 -4.82
CA GLU A 77 -11.85 -2.19 -6.25
C GLU A 77 -11.85 -0.89 -7.04
N GLY A 78 -11.18 -0.90 -8.19
CA GLY A 78 -11.07 0.29 -9.03
C GLY A 78 -10.07 0.16 -10.15
N SER A 79 -9.53 1.29 -10.61
CA SER A 79 -8.47 1.31 -11.62
C SER A 79 -7.47 2.43 -11.37
N VAL A 80 -6.22 2.21 -11.80
CA VAL A 80 -5.11 3.17 -11.67
C VAL A 80 -4.55 3.47 -13.05
N ARG A 81 -4.48 4.76 -13.41
CA ARG A 81 -3.87 5.21 -14.66
C ARG A 81 -2.39 4.84 -14.72
N ALA A 82 -1.85 4.82 -15.93
CA ALA A 82 -0.42 4.64 -16.15
C ALA A 82 0.37 5.67 -15.32
N LYS A 83 1.50 5.26 -14.74
CA LYS A 83 2.41 6.12 -13.97
C LYS A 83 1.70 6.89 -12.84
N SER A 84 0.65 6.33 -12.26
CA SER A 84 -0.15 6.92 -11.19
C SER A 84 -0.27 5.97 -10.01
N CYS A 85 -0.82 6.44 -8.89
CA CYS A 85 -1.16 5.60 -7.74
C CYS A 85 -2.61 5.78 -7.32
N VAL A 86 -3.07 4.91 -6.43
CA VAL A 86 -4.31 5.06 -5.68
C VAL A 86 -4.06 4.67 -4.23
N ASP A 87 -4.78 5.31 -3.31
CA ASP A 87 -4.73 5.00 -1.89
C ASP A 87 -6.01 4.30 -1.44
N LEU A 88 -5.85 3.11 -0.87
CA LEU A 88 -6.91 2.38 -0.19
C LEU A 88 -6.84 2.69 1.30
N VAL A 89 -7.99 2.99 1.90
CA VAL A 89 -8.08 3.18 3.36
C VAL A 89 -8.56 1.89 4.00
N VAL A 90 -7.69 1.27 4.80
CA VAL A 90 -8.00 0.06 5.56
C VAL A 90 -8.27 0.44 7.01
N ARG A 91 -9.44 0.07 7.53
CA ARG A 91 -9.85 0.30 8.92
C ARG A 91 -9.99 -1.02 9.66
N HIS A 92 -9.41 -1.12 10.85
CA HIS A 92 -9.69 -2.19 11.80
C HIS A 92 -10.97 -1.85 12.59
N LEU A 93 -11.92 -2.78 12.64
CA LEU A 93 -13.27 -2.55 13.19
C LEU A 93 -13.40 -2.99 14.65
N ASP A 94 -12.61 -3.99 15.07
CA ASP A 94 -12.67 -4.55 16.42
C ASP A 94 -11.26 -4.72 17.02
N VAL A 95 -10.87 -3.80 17.88
CA VAL A 95 -9.52 -3.77 18.49
C VAL A 95 -9.46 -4.43 19.87
N SER A 96 -10.47 -5.24 20.21
CA SER A 96 -10.56 -5.92 21.49
C SER A 96 -9.40 -6.92 21.71
N PRO A 97 -9.05 -7.21 22.99
CA PRO A 97 -7.94 -8.09 23.33
C PRO A 97 -7.96 -9.49 22.70
N ARG A 98 -9.14 -10.02 22.38
CA ARG A 98 -9.30 -11.31 21.67
C ARG A 98 -8.65 -11.35 20.28
N ASN A 99 -8.40 -10.18 19.68
CA ASN A 99 -7.82 -10.05 18.35
C ASN A 99 -6.34 -9.66 18.39
N TRP A 100 -5.73 -9.49 19.58
CA TRP A 100 -4.31 -9.13 19.68
C TRP A 100 -3.41 -10.27 19.19
N GLY A 101 -2.34 -9.93 18.48
CA GLY A 101 -1.43 -10.88 17.82
C GLY A 101 -2.06 -11.60 16.62
N ARG A 102 -3.32 -11.29 16.28
CA ARG A 102 -3.98 -11.86 15.12
C ARG A 102 -3.33 -11.31 13.85
N ARG A 103 -2.97 -12.21 12.95
CA ARG A 103 -2.46 -11.89 11.61
C ARG A 103 -3.46 -12.31 10.55
N ASP A 104 -3.94 -11.33 9.78
CA ASP A 104 -4.84 -11.52 8.65
C ASP A 104 -4.14 -11.16 7.34
N ARG A 105 -4.60 -11.74 6.22
CA ARG A 105 -4.02 -11.50 4.90
C ARG A 105 -4.91 -10.60 4.07
N PHE A 106 -4.24 -9.73 3.32
CA PHE A 106 -4.83 -8.91 2.27
C PHE A 106 -4.20 -9.30 0.94
N ARG A 107 -5.03 -9.62 -0.06
CA ARG A 107 -4.58 -9.97 -1.42
C ARG A 107 -5.03 -8.90 -2.40
N MET A 108 -4.07 -8.22 -3.02
CA MET A 108 -4.31 -7.34 -4.15
C MET A 108 -4.21 -8.14 -5.44
N GLU A 109 -5.29 -8.15 -6.21
CA GLU A 109 -5.30 -8.62 -7.59
C GLU A 109 -5.26 -7.43 -8.53
N VAL A 110 -4.45 -7.50 -9.57
CA VAL A 110 -4.39 -6.49 -10.64
C VAL A 110 -4.53 -7.13 -12.00
N ARG A 111 -5.11 -6.40 -12.95
CA ARG A 111 -5.26 -6.81 -14.35
C ARG A 111 -4.95 -5.65 -15.28
N GLY A 112 -4.12 -5.88 -16.31
CA GLY A 112 -3.79 -4.86 -17.30
C GLY A 112 -2.78 -5.37 -18.33
N GLY A 113 -2.79 -4.79 -19.53
CA GLY A 113 -1.83 -5.15 -20.58
C GLY A 113 -1.89 -6.63 -21.01
N GLY A 114 -3.07 -7.26 -20.92
CA GLY A 114 -3.27 -8.69 -21.21
C GLY A 114 -2.77 -9.64 -20.12
N GLN A 115 -2.27 -9.13 -19.00
CA GLN A 115 -1.69 -9.91 -17.91
C GLN A 115 -2.47 -9.71 -16.61
N VAL A 116 -2.28 -10.65 -15.69
CA VAL A 116 -2.82 -10.61 -14.33
C VAL A 116 -1.68 -10.72 -13.32
N GLY A 117 -1.85 -10.05 -12.19
CA GLY A 117 -0.88 -9.99 -11.12
C GLY A 117 -1.55 -10.13 -9.77
N GLU A 118 -0.84 -10.67 -8.80
CA GLU A 118 -1.31 -10.69 -7.42
C GLU A 118 -0.17 -10.39 -6.44
N ARG A 119 -0.52 -9.82 -5.29
CA ARG A 119 0.40 -9.67 -4.16
C ARG A 119 -0.35 -9.73 -2.85
N GLU A 120 0.21 -10.45 -1.89
CA GLU A 120 -0.29 -10.52 -0.53
C GLU A 120 0.52 -9.61 0.40
N ILE A 121 -0.16 -9.05 1.39
CA ILE A 121 0.44 -8.37 2.53
C ILE A 121 -0.24 -8.83 3.82
N TRP A 122 0.47 -8.70 4.93
CA TRP A 122 -0.04 -9.04 6.25
C TRP A 122 -0.65 -7.83 6.94
N ALA A 123 -1.66 -8.07 7.77
CA ALA A 123 -2.17 -7.14 8.74
C ALA A 123 -2.11 -7.73 10.14
N GLU A 124 -1.63 -6.95 11.10
CA GLU A 124 -1.51 -7.38 12.50
C GLU A 124 -2.11 -6.34 13.43
N LEU A 125 -2.88 -6.79 14.43
CA LEU A 125 -3.28 -5.97 15.57
C LEU A 125 -2.39 -6.28 16.77
N ARG A 126 -1.55 -5.33 17.17
CA ARG A 126 -0.70 -5.43 18.36
C ARG A 126 -1.41 -4.88 19.59
N GLY A 127 -1.31 -5.61 20.70
CA GLY A 127 -1.72 -5.14 22.02
C GLY A 127 -0.64 -4.26 22.66
N GLY A 128 -0.99 -3.57 23.75
CA GLY A 128 -0.11 -2.63 24.45
C GLY A 128 1.08 -3.24 25.22
N GLY A 129 1.58 -4.43 24.85
CA GLY A 129 2.60 -5.17 25.61
C GLY A 129 3.92 -5.47 24.88
N GLU A 130 4.07 -5.11 23.61
CA GLU A 130 5.32 -5.34 22.87
C GLU A 130 6.11 -4.04 22.72
N GLU A 131 6.89 -3.70 23.75
CA GLU A 131 8.03 -2.80 23.63
C GLU A 131 9.12 -3.46 22.77
N GLY A 132 9.11 -3.14 21.48
CA GLY A 132 10.19 -3.43 20.53
C GLY A 132 10.36 -2.23 19.61
N GLY A 133 11.29 -1.34 19.99
CA GLY A 133 11.42 0.01 19.45
C GLY A 133 11.70 0.12 17.95
N GLY A 134 11.26 1.24 17.38
CA GLY A 134 11.68 1.69 16.05
C GLY A 134 10.73 2.69 15.39
N GLY A 135 10.80 3.97 15.80
CA GLY A 135 10.43 5.10 14.95
C GLY A 135 9.17 5.91 15.34
N GLY A 136 9.34 6.85 16.28
CA GLY A 136 8.66 8.15 16.16
C GLY A 136 9.10 8.85 14.85
N GLU A 137 8.42 9.82 14.29
CA GLU A 137 7.60 10.88 14.86
C GLU A 137 6.62 11.36 13.77
N GLN A 138 5.46 11.88 14.17
CA GLN A 138 4.92 13.21 13.81
C GLN A 138 3.39 13.24 13.96
N GLU A 139 2.99 13.72 15.15
CA GLU A 139 1.71 14.35 15.46
C GLU A 139 1.53 15.61 14.59
N GLU A 140 0.39 15.76 13.91
CA GLU A 140 -0.74 16.63 14.26
C GLU A 140 -0.45 18.14 14.09
N GLU A 141 -0.94 18.73 12.99
CA GLU A 141 -1.48 20.10 13.04
C GLU A 141 -2.43 20.39 11.87
N GLU A 142 -3.26 21.40 12.08
CA GLU A 142 -4.66 21.53 11.69
C GLU A 142 -4.90 22.33 10.39
N ARG A 143 -6.06 22.06 9.77
CA ARG A 143 -6.85 22.87 8.81
C ARG A 143 -6.15 24.02 8.05
N LYS A 144 -6.20 23.93 6.72
CA LYS A 144 -6.93 24.89 5.88
C LYS A 144 -7.11 24.35 4.46
N ARG A 145 -8.31 24.60 3.93
CA ARG A 145 -8.78 24.25 2.59
C ARG A 145 -7.94 24.96 1.52
N SER A 146 -7.50 24.23 0.50
CA SER A 146 -7.57 24.67 -0.88
C SER A 146 -7.30 23.50 -1.82
N ASN A 147 -8.09 23.45 -2.90
CA ASN A 147 -8.05 22.46 -3.96
C ASN A 147 -6.88 22.80 -4.90
N SER A 148 -5.80 22.01 -4.97
CA SER A 148 -4.72 22.15 -5.97
C SER A 148 -3.91 20.85 -6.12
N PRO A 149 -3.16 20.65 -7.22
CA PRO A 149 -2.98 19.36 -7.85
C PRO A 149 -1.93 18.47 -7.20
N GLU A 150 -2.25 17.18 -7.12
CA GLU A 150 -1.37 16.07 -6.73
C GLU A 150 -0.08 16.09 -7.55
N SER A 151 1.06 16.37 -6.89
CA SER A 151 2.38 16.37 -7.52
C SER A 151 3.25 15.30 -6.85
N SER A 152 3.32 14.12 -7.46
CA SER A 152 4.27 13.08 -7.08
C SER A 152 5.61 13.33 -7.78
N ARG A 153 6.70 13.50 -7.02
CA ARG A 153 8.06 13.61 -7.56
C ARG A 153 8.73 12.24 -7.50
N VAL A 154 9.13 11.74 -8.66
CA VAL A 154 9.84 10.46 -8.80
C VAL A 154 11.32 10.76 -9.02
N SER A 155 12.19 10.23 -8.17
CA SER A 155 13.65 10.25 -8.39
C SER A 155 14.19 8.82 -8.41
N ILE A 156 15.17 8.56 -9.29
CA ILE A 156 15.85 7.27 -9.38
C ILE A 156 17.29 7.52 -8.95
N SER A 157 17.77 6.82 -7.92
CA SER A 157 19.18 6.88 -7.54
C SER A 157 20.04 6.08 -8.54
N PRO A 158 21.35 6.37 -8.63
CA PRO A 158 22.30 5.56 -9.42
C PRO A 158 22.35 4.09 -9.00
N SER A 159 21.93 3.75 -7.78
CA SER A 159 21.82 2.39 -7.25
C SER A 159 20.52 1.67 -7.67
N GLY A 160 19.70 2.28 -8.52
CA GLY A 160 18.41 1.70 -8.91
C GLY A 160 17.38 1.77 -7.79
N LEU A 161 17.45 2.74 -6.87
CA LEU A 161 16.39 2.98 -5.89
C LEU A 161 15.40 4.00 -6.46
N LEU A 162 14.20 3.57 -6.81
CA LEU A 162 13.09 4.44 -7.17
C LEU A 162 12.52 5.03 -5.89
N THR A 163 12.66 6.33 -5.71
CA THR A 163 12.06 7.08 -4.62
C THR A 163 10.87 7.87 -5.17
N ILE A 164 9.66 7.50 -4.76
CA ILE A 164 8.45 8.24 -5.10
C ILE A 164 8.04 9.06 -3.90
N VAL A 165 8.07 10.37 -4.08
CA VAL A 165 7.67 11.36 -3.09
C VAL A 165 6.26 11.82 -3.42
N PHE A 166 5.28 11.43 -2.64
CA PHE A 166 3.91 11.94 -2.72
C PHE A 166 3.81 13.22 -1.88
N LEU A 167 3.64 14.37 -2.53
CA LEU A 167 3.30 15.62 -1.86
C LEU A 167 1.77 15.76 -1.85
N ARG A 168 1.17 15.70 -0.66
CA ARG A 168 -0.21 16.13 -0.41
C ARG A 168 -0.25 17.34 0.50
#